data_AF-A0A0C9TS04-F1
#
_entry.id   AF-A0A0C9TS04-F1
#
_cell.length_a   1.000
_cell.length_b   1.000
_cell.length_c   1.000
_cell.angle_alpha   90.00
_cell.angle_beta   90.00
_cell.angle_gamma   90.00
#
_symmetry.space_group_name_H-M   'P 1'
#
loop_
_entity.id
_entity.type
_entity.pdbx_description
1 polymer ?
#
loop_
_entity_poly.entity_id
_entity_poly.type
_entity_poly.pdbx_seq_one_letter_code
_entity_poly.pdbx_strand_id
1 'polypeptide(L)'
;MENVGNAANIVGLTSGCLDLLGVIKTSVRYIEEVPEGKEDQDRLKEQVVVLGTLLPMFMRRLNKTSGNSGGLSASEVKELERVFPRCLNILADIKNELAKAERNMGLALWPFTKESIAEKLEYLGRMLQWLEIAVDCGISEMVENIQKDLHAFEKNFSTIDTRITDLASGQQDMQRTIGTVHKHVSRIESSITDQERTELATWLFHVDFGKQWVDYLDNYSEGTARWVLETSEMKAWVNGNLRLLWCQGPPGVGKTMIA
;
A
#
# COMPACT_ATOMS: atom_id res chain seq x y z
N MET A 1 12.00 47.16 -13.83
CA MET A 1 11.91 45.86 -14.53
C MET A 1 10.75 45.02 -14.01
N GLU A 2 10.43 45.08 -12.71
CA GLU A 2 9.31 44.35 -12.08
C GLU A 2 7.92 44.66 -12.70
N ASN A 3 7.62 45.94 -12.98
CA ASN A 3 6.35 46.33 -13.61
C ASN A 3 6.14 45.77 -15.03
N VAL A 4 7.21 45.53 -15.78
CA VAL A 4 7.12 44.94 -17.14
C VAL A 4 6.86 43.43 -17.05
N GLY A 5 7.45 42.76 -16.04
CA GLY A 5 7.20 41.34 -15.76
C GLY A 5 5.76 41.08 -15.30
N ASN A 6 5.24 41.91 -14.40
CA ASN A 6 3.87 41.76 -13.91
C ASN A 6 2.83 41.97 -15.02
N ALA A 7 3.05 42.94 -15.92
CA ALA A 7 2.16 43.15 -17.07
C ALA A 7 2.12 41.95 -18.02
N ALA A 8 3.28 41.34 -18.31
CA ALA A 8 3.36 40.14 -19.15
C ALA A 8 2.63 38.93 -18.50
N ASN A 9 2.78 38.75 -17.19
CA ASN A 9 2.13 37.65 -16.47
C ASN A 9 0.61 37.84 -16.36
N ILE A 10 0.13 39.07 -16.15
CA ILE A 10 -1.31 39.38 -16.17
C ILE A 10 -1.91 39.07 -17.55
N VAL A 11 -1.20 39.39 -18.63
CA VAL A 11 -1.62 39.03 -19.99
C VAL A 11 -1.66 37.51 -20.17
N GLY A 12 -0.67 36.78 -19.64
CA GLY A 12 -0.65 35.31 -19.64
C GLY A 12 -1.85 34.70 -18.90
N LEU A 13 -2.15 35.17 -17.69
CA LEU A 13 -3.32 34.74 -16.90
C LEU A 13 -4.64 35.07 -17.61
N THR A 14 -4.72 36.23 -18.25
CA THR A 14 -5.90 36.63 -19.04
C THR A 14 -6.08 35.73 -20.26
N SER A 15 -5.01 35.33 -20.93
CA SER A 15 -5.05 34.32 -22.00
C SER A 15 -5.55 32.98 -21.48
N GLY A 16 -5.03 32.51 -20.34
CA GLY A 16 -5.49 31.25 -19.72
C GLY A 16 -6.97 31.27 -19.36
N CYS A 17 -7.50 32.42 -18.91
CA CYS A 17 -8.95 32.59 -18.67
C CYS A 17 -9.77 32.53 -19.97
N LEU A 18 -9.25 33.06 -21.07
CA LEU A 18 -9.89 32.96 -22.39
C LEU A 18 -9.91 31.51 -22.89
N ASP A 19 -8.81 30.77 -22.70
CA ASP A 19 -8.73 29.35 -23.05
C ASP A 19 -9.74 28.52 -22.24
N LEU A 20 -9.82 28.78 -20.92
CA LEU A 20 -10.84 28.18 -20.05
C LEU A 20 -12.24 28.45 -20.57
N LEU A 21 -12.55 29.69 -20.94
CA LEU A 21 -13.86 30.07 -21.49
C LEU A 21 -14.16 29.33 -22.80
N GLY A 22 -13.15 29.12 -23.65
CA GLY A 22 -13.28 28.32 -24.87
C GLY A 22 -13.59 26.85 -24.61
N VAL A 23 -12.88 26.24 -23.64
CA VAL A 23 -13.14 24.86 -23.21
C VAL A 23 -14.53 24.72 -22.59
N ILE A 24 -14.90 25.62 -21.67
CA ILE A 24 -16.23 25.69 -21.03
C ILE A 24 -17.34 25.74 -22.07
N LYS A 25 -17.28 26.67 -23.02
CA LYS A 25 -18.30 26.79 -24.08
C LYS A 25 -18.45 25.50 -24.88
N THR A 26 -17.33 24.82 -25.13
CA THR A 26 -17.37 23.53 -25.82
C THR A 26 -18.04 22.46 -24.95
N SER A 27 -17.64 22.37 -23.68
CA SER A 27 -18.16 21.38 -22.73
C SER A 27 -19.66 21.59 -22.43
N VAL A 28 -20.13 22.83 -22.26
CA VAL A 28 -21.56 23.14 -22.02
C VAL A 28 -22.42 22.64 -23.17
N ARG A 29 -22.05 22.97 -24.41
CA ARG A 29 -22.78 22.51 -25.61
C ARG A 29 -22.92 20.98 -25.63
N TYR A 30 -21.85 20.26 -25.30
CA TYR A 30 -21.89 18.81 -25.22
C TYR A 30 -22.74 18.28 -24.06
N ILE A 31 -22.66 18.89 -22.89
CA ILE A 31 -23.45 18.48 -21.72
C ILE A 31 -24.96 18.70 -21.97
N GLU A 32 -25.33 19.73 -22.73
CA GLU A 32 -26.72 20.01 -23.14
C GLU A 32 -27.28 19.01 -24.15
N GLU A 33 -26.43 18.38 -24.97
CA GLU A 33 -26.85 17.41 -25.99
C GLU A 33 -27.02 15.98 -25.42
N VAL A 34 -26.48 15.69 -24.23
CA VAL A 34 -26.58 14.38 -23.57
C VAL A 34 -27.92 14.28 -22.79
N PRO A 35 -28.71 13.19 -22.95
CA PRO A 35 -29.99 13.00 -22.25
C PRO A 35 -29.82 13.14 -20.72
N GLU A 36 -30.72 13.91 -20.10
CA GLU A 36 -30.71 14.24 -18.68
C GLU A 36 -30.88 12.99 -17.79
N GLY A 37 -30.17 12.93 -16.64
CA GLY A 37 -30.49 11.92 -15.61
C GLY A 37 -29.40 11.46 -14.64
N LYS A 38 -28.31 12.22 -14.38
CA LYS A 38 -27.34 11.89 -13.31
C LYS A 38 -26.99 13.13 -12.47
N GLU A 39 -27.02 13.00 -11.15
CA GLU A 39 -26.65 14.06 -10.19
C GLU A 39 -25.29 14.71 -10.50
N ASP A 40 -24.29 13.91 -10.89
CA ASP A 40 -22.97 14.41 -11.27
C ASP A 40 -22.96 15.22 -12.59
N GLN A 41 -23.87 14.91 -13.52
CA GLN A 41 -24.03 15.65 -14.77
C GLN A 41 -24.63 17.03 -14.52
N ASP A 42 -25.67 17.10 -13.69
CA ASP A 42 -26.31 18.36 -13.30
C ASP A 42 -25.31 19.24 -12.53
N ARG A 43 -24.57 18.65 -11.59
CA ARG A 43 -23.55 19.35 -10.82
C ARG A 43 -22.41 19.86 -11.71
N LEU A 44 -21.97 19.07 -12.69
CA LEU A 44 -20.96 19.52 -13.66
C LEU A 44 -21.49 20.68 -14.50
N LYS A 45 -22.73 20.58 -14.99
CA LYS A 45 -23.38 21.62 -15.79
C LYS A 45 -23.44 22.93 -15.00
N GLU A 46 -23.93 22.88 -13.77
CA GLU A 46 -24.01 24.04 -12.88
C GLU A 46 -22.63 24.68 -12.67
N GLN A 47 -21.63 23.88 -12.28
CA GLN A 47 -20.29 24.40 -12.03
C GLN A 47 -19.64 25.04 -13.27
N VAL A 48 -19.77 24.40 -14.43
CA VAL A 48 -19.20 24.89 -15.70
C VAL A 48 -19.92 26.17 -16.16
N VAL A 49 -21.24 26.28 -15.97
CA VAL A 49 -22.01 27.49 -16.27
C VAL A 49 -21.59 28.64 -15.35
N VAL A 50 -21.55 28.42 -14.03
CA VAL A 50 -21.13 29.44 -13.06
C VAL A 50 -19.69 29.88 -13.36
N LEU A 51 -18.79 28.95 -13.67
CA LEU A 51 -17.41 29.27 -14.04
C LEU A 51 -17.34 30.18 -15.27
N GLY A 52 -18.20 29.92 -16.28
CA GLY A 52 -18.34 30.77 -17.47
C GLY A 52 -18.82 32.20 -17.16
N THR A 53 -19.55 32.42 -16.07
CA THR A 53 -20.00 33.75 -15.63
C THR A 53 -18.96 34.49 -14.79
N LEU A 54 -18.26 33.78 -13.90
CA LEU A 54 -17.28 34.37 -12.99
C LEU A 54 -15.95 34.70 -13.69
N LEU A 55 -15.51 33.88 -14.64
CA LEU A 55 -14.23 34.09 -15.35
C LEU A 55 -14.16 35.45 -16.06
N PRO A 56 -15.17 35.93 -16.81
CA PRO A 56 -15.18 37.28 -17.36
C PRO A 56 -15.10 38.40 -16.31
N MET A 57 -15.78 38.25 -15.18
CA MET A 57 -15.73 39.22 -14.08
C MET A 57 -14.35 39.27 -13.45
N PHE A 58 -13.74 38.10 -13.26
CA PHE A 58 -12.37 37.96 -12.78
C PHE A 58 -11.34 38.55 -13.76
N MET A 59 -11.45 38.26 -15.06
CA MET A 59 -10.60 38.87 -16.11
C MET A 59 -10.67 40.40 -16.09
N ARG A 60 -11.87 40.97 -15.88
CA ARG A 60 -12.02 42.43 -15.77
C ARG A 60 -11.29 42.99 -14.55
N ARG A 61 -11.24 42.26 -13.43
CA ARG A 61 -10.48 42.65 -12.23
C ARG A 61 -8.97 42.52 -12.47
N LEU A 62 -8.50 41.41 -13.06
CA LEU A 62 -7.09 41.22 -13.46
C LEU A 62 -6.58 42.36 -14.36
N ASN A 63 -7.37 42.75 -15.35
CA ASN A 63 -6.98 43.84 -16.26
C ASN A 63 -6.95 45.21 -15.57
N LYS A 64 -7.83 45.45 -14.58
CA LYS A 64 -7.80 46.67 -13.76
C LYS A 64 -6.56 46.76 -12.87
N THR A 65 -6.06 45.62 -12.38
CA THR A 65 -4.82 45.57 -11.56
C THR A 65 -3.55 45.84 -12.37
N SER A 66 -3.62 45.83 -13.71
CA SER A 66 -2.50 46.20 -14.60
C SER A 66 -2.29 47.72 -14.71
N GLY A 67 -3.33 48.53 -14.48
CA GLY A 67 -3.31 49.98 -14.72
C GLY A 67 -3.07 50.87 -13.48
N ASN A 68 -3.18 50.34 -12.27
CA ASN A 68 -3.03 51.09 -11.01
C ASN A 68 -1.71 50.75 -10.31
N SER A 69 -1.18 51.68 -9.49
CA SER A 69 0.07 51.53 -8.72
C SER A 69 0.05 50.46 -7.62
N GLY A 70 -1.03 49.68 -7.50
CA GLY A 70 -1.17 48.51 -6.63
C GLY A 70 -1.34 47.24 -7.47
N GLY A 71 -0.31 46.92 -8.28
CA GLY A 71 -0.29 45.72 -9.11
C GLY A 71 -0.22 44.43 -8.27
N LEU A 72 -0.47 43.29 -8.92
CA LEU A 72 -0.28 41.98 -8.29
C LEU A 72 1.17 41.82 -7.84
N SER A 73 1.35 41.33 -6.62
CA SER A 73 2.65 40.86 -6.12
C SER A 73 3.11 39.63 -6.89
N ALA A 74 4.43 39.40 -6.94
CA ALA A 74 5.01 38.23 -7.59
C ALA A 74 4.50 36.90 -6.99
N SER A 75 4.18 36.87 -5.69
CA SER A 75 3.60 35.70 -5.03
C SER A 75 2.17 35.43 -5.47
N GLU A 76 1.34 36.46 -5.63
CA GLU A 76 -0.04 36.31 -6.11
C GLU A 76 -0.07 35.77 -7.54
N VAL A 77 0.78 36.32 -8.42
CA VAL A 77 0.90 35.85 -9.80
C VAL A 77 1.29 34.37 -9.84
N LYS A 78 2.28 33.95 -9.05
CA LYS A 78 2.75 32.56 -9.01
C LYS A 78 1.66 31.58 -8.54
N GLU A 79 0.87 31.94 -7.52
CA GLU A 79 -0.22 31.07 -7.05
C GLU A 79 -1.34 30.97 -8.09
N LEU A 80 -1.67 32.06 -8.79
CA LEU A 80 -2.64 32.00 -9.89
C LEU A 80 -2.12 31.15 -11.05
N GLU A 81 -0.86 31.31 -11.46
CA GLU A 81 -0.22 30.47 -12.48
C GLU A 81 -0.17 28.98 -12.09
N ARG A 82 -0.28 28.66 -10.81
CA ARG A 82 -0.34 27.27 -10.32
C ARG A 82 -1.74 26.67 -10.44
N VAL A 83 -2.78 27.46 -10.14
CA VAL A 83 -4.18 26.99 -10.03
C VAL A 83 -4.88 26.92 -11.38
N PHE A 84 -4.66 27.90 -12.26
CA PHE A 84 -5.37 28.03 -13.54
C PHE A 84 -5.06 26.90 -14.54
N PRO A 85 -3.79 26.51 -14.78
CA PRO A 85 -3.48 25.40 -15.69
C PRO A 85 -4.08 24.07 -15.24
N ARG A 86 -4.17 23.83 -13.94
CA ARG A 86 -4.81 22.62 -13.41
C ARG A 86 -6.32 22.59 -13.71
N CYS A 87 -7.00 23.73 -13.58
CA CYS A 87 -8.40 23.86 -13.99
C CYS A 87 -8.57 23.61 -15.50
N LEU A 88 -7.68 24.16 -16.32
CA LEU A 88 -7.70 23.97 -17.78
C LEU A 88 -7.55 22.50 -18.15
N ASN A 89 -6.59 21.80 -17.53
CA ASN A 89 -6.36 20.38 -17.76
C ASN A 89 -7.57 19.53 -17.37
N ILE A 90 -8.21 19.81 -16.22
CA ILE A 90 -9.42 19.09 -15.78
C ILE A 90 -10.57 19.29 -16.77
N LEU A 91 -10.83 20.53 -17.21
CA LEU A 91 -11.90 20.79 -18.16
C LEU A 91 -11.60 20.23 -19.56
N ALA A 92 -10.33 20.26 -19.99
CA ALA A 92 -9.90 19.66 -21.24
C ALA A 92 -10.06 18.13 -21.21
N ASP A 93 -9.71 17.50 -20.09
CA ASP A 93 -9.91 16.07 -19.89
C ASP A 93 -11.41 15.70 -19.89
N ILE A 94 -12.25 16.47 -19.20
CA ILE A 94 -13.71 16.33 -19.25
C ILE A 94 -14.23 16.43 -20.68
N LYS A 95 -13.81 17.47 -21.41
CA LYS A 95 -14.18 17.68 -22.82
C LYS A 95 -13.76 16.48 -23.68
N ASN A 96 -12.55 15.97 -23.50
CA ASN A 96 -12.03 14.85 -24.29
C ASN A 96 -12.78 13.56 -23.99
N GLU A 97 -13.09 13.27 -22.74
CA GLU A 97 -13.88 12.09 -22.36
C GLU A 97 -15.32 12.16 -22.89
N LEU A 98 -15.95 13.35 -22.83
CA LEU A 98 -17.27 13.57 -23.45
C LEU A 98 -17.23 13.38 -24.98
N ALA A 99 -16.21 13.90 -25.66
CA ALA A 99 -16.04 13.75 -27.11
C ALA A 99 -15.75 12.29 -27.52
N LYS A 100 -15.05 11.52 -26.68
CA LYS A 100 -14.88 10.08 -26.89
C LYS A 100 -16.20 9.32 -26.76
N ALA A 101 -17.02 9.69 -25.77
CA ALA A 101 -18.32 9.06 -25.54
C ALA A 101 -19.26 9.23 -26.75
N GLU A 102 -19.32 10.45 -27.30
CA GLU A 102 -20.10 10.80 -28.48
C GLU A 102 -19.72 9.92 -29.69
N ARG A 103 -18.42 9.71 -29.93
CA ARG A 103 -17.91 8.96 -31.09
C ARG A 103 -18.13 7.45 -30.99
N ASN A 104 -18.09 6.88 -29.79
CA ASN A 104 -18.00 5.43 -29.61
C ASN A 104 -19.35 4.73 -29.43
N MET A 105 -20.37 5.37 -28.84
CA MET A 105 -21.66 4.69 -28.54
C MET A 105 -22.92 5.60 -28.62
N GLY A 106 -22.83 6.77 -29.25
CA GLY A 106 -23.92 7.74 -29.28
C GLY A 106 -24.18 8.37 -27.90
N LEU A 107 -24.98 9.44 -27.85
CA LEU A 107 -25.23 10.30 -26.67
C LEU A 107 -25.78 9.57 -25.42
N ALA A 108 -25.94 8.24 -25.42
CA ALA A 108 -26.60 7.46 -24.38
C ALA A 108 -25.69 7.02 -23.21
N LEU A 109 -24.36 7.18 -23.28
CA LEU A 109 -23.43 6.68 -22.24
C LEU A 109 -22.62 7.79 -21.57
N TRP A 110 -22.80 7.92 -20.26
CA TRP A 110 -21.98 8.76 -19.38
C TRP A 110 -20.56 8.18 -19.27
N PRO A 111 -19.50 8.92 -19.65
CA PRO A 111 -18.15 8.37 -19.77
C PRO A 111 -17.36 8.28 -18.47
N PHE A 112 -17.85 8.84 -17.36
CA PHE A 112 -17.07 8.94 -16.12
C PHE A 112 -17.45 7.88 -15.10
N THR A 113 -16.45 7.37 -14.39
CA THR A 113 -16.63 6.63 -13.13
C THR A 113 -17.00 7.59 -12.00
N LYS A 114 -17.73 7.09 -10.99
CA LYS A 114 -18.18 7.89 -9.83
C LYS A 114 -17.01 8.56 -9.09
N GLU A 115 -15.89 7.85 -8.96
CA GLU A 115 -14.69 8.35 -8.27
C GLU A 115 -13.97 9.42 -9.10
N SER A 116 -13.79 9.20 -10.41
CA SER A 116 -13.08 10.14 -11.29
C SER A 116 -13.84 11.46 -11.44
N ILE A 117 -15.17 11.42 -11.58
CA ILE A 117 -15.95 12.66 -11.71
C ILE A 117 -16.03 13.42 -10.38
N ALA A 118 -16.11 12.71 -9.25
CA ALA A 118 -16.17 13.33 -7.93
C ALA A 118 -14.93 14.18 -7.66
N GLU A 119 -13.72 13.66 -7.92
CA GLU A 119 -12.47 14.40 -7.75
C GLU A 119 -12.43 15.68 -8.60
N LYS A 120 -12.86 15.57 -9.86
CA LYS A 120 -12.91 16.71 -10.80
C LYS A 120 -13.91 17.77 -10.36
N LEU A 121 -15.11 17.36 -9.95
CA LEU A 121 -16.16 18.25 -9.45
C LEU A 121 -15.77 18.93 -8.13
N GLU A 122 -15.01 18.25 -7.28
CA GLU A 122 -14.51 18.83 -6.02
C GLU A 122 -13.47 19.93 -6.31
N TYR A 123 -12.57 19.71 -7.26
CA TYR A 123 -11.62 20.74 -7.68
C TYR A 123 -12.29 21.93 -8.36
N LEU A 124 -13.21 21.68 -9.30
CA LEU A 124 -13.96 22.74 -9.97
C LEU A 124 -14.79 23.56 -8.97
N GLY A 125 -15.43 22.90 -7.99
CA GLY A 125 -16.14 23.55 -6.89
C GLY A 125 -15.24 24.48 -6.06
N ARG A 126 -14.04 24.03 -5.68
CA ARG A 126 -13.05 24.90 -5.00
C ARG A 126 -12.65 26.10 -5.85
N MET A 127 -12.46 25.89 -7.16
CA MET A 127 -12.10 26.97 -8.07
C MET A 127 -13.20 28.04 -8.15
N LEU A 128 -14.47 27.63 -8.15
CA LEU A 128 -15.60 28.55 -8.12
C LEU A 128 -15.56 29.42 -6.86
N GLN A 129 -15.38 28.81 -5.69
CA GLN A 129 -15.26 29.54 -4.43
C GLN A 129 -14.11 30.55 -4.46
N TRP A 130 -12.94 30.17 -4.98
CA TRP A 130 -11.81 31.08 -5.12
C TRP A 130 -12.12 32.25 -6.06
N LEU A 131 -12.80 32.01 -7.19
CA LEU A 131 -13.23 33.08 -8.09
C LEU A 131 -14.28 33.99 -7.48
N GLU A 132 -15.24 33.46 -6.75
CA GLU A 132 -16.25 34.24 -6.03
C GLU A 132 -15.56 35.21 -5.06
N ILE A 133 -14.62 34.70 -4.26
CA ILE A 133 -13.80 35.53 -3.35
C ILE A 133 -13.02 36.60 -4.13
N ALA A 134 -12.43 36.27 -5.28
CA ALA A 134 -11.74 37.29 -6.07
C ALA A 134 -12.68 38.34 -6.68
N VAL A 135 -13.88 37.94 -7.07
CA VAL A 135 -14.90 38.81 -7.64
C VAL A 135 -15.51 39.71 -6.57
N ASP A 136 -15.66 39.25 -5.34
CA ASP A 136 -16.28 40.01 -4.24
C ASP A 136 -15.26 40.80 -3.43
N CYS A 137 -14.22 40.13 -2.94
CA CYS A 137 -13.24 40.65 -1.99
C CYS A 137 -11.93 41.09 -2.67
N GLY A 138 -11.59 40.52 -3.81
CA GLY A 138 -10.39 40.86 -4.58
C GLY A 138 -9.36 39.72 -4.67
N ILE A 139 -8.39 39.89 -5.58
CA ILE A 139 -7.45 38.83 -5.95
C ILE A 139 -6.53 38.45 -4.78
N SER A 140 -6.14 39.40 -3.94
CA SER A 140 -5.32 39.15 -2.77
C SER A 140 -6.01 38.21 -1.77
N GLU A 141 -7.29 38.45 -1.47
CA GLU A 141 -8.07 37.60 -0.58
C GLU A 141 -8.26 36.18 -1.16
N MET A 142 -8.43 36.07 -2.48
CA MET A 142 -8.47 34.77 -3.17
C MET A 142 -7.15 34.01 -2.98
N VAL A 143 -6.01 34.67 -3.19
CA VAL A 143 -4.69 34.05 -3.04
C VAL A 143 -4.44 33.61 -1.60
N GLU A 144 -4.82 34.41 -0.61
CA GLU A 144 -4.73 34.01 0.79
C GLU A 144 -5.58 32.77 1.11
N ASN A 145 -6.79 32.66 0.54
CA ASN A 145 -7.64 31.49 0.71
C ASN A 145 -7.05 30.25 0.01
N ILE A 146 -6.51 30.40 -1.20
CA ILE A 146 -5.76 29.33 -1.89
C ILE A 146 -4.63 28.82 -0.99
N GLN A 147 -3.85 29.72 -0.39
CA GLN A 147 -2.76 29.35 0.50
C GLN A 147 -3.24 28.64 1.77
N LYS A 148 -4.34 29.10 2.39
CA LYS A 148 -4.95 28.44 3.56
C LYS A 148 -5.40 27.01 3.23
N ASP A 149 -6.06 26.81 2.10
CA ASP A 149 -6.52 25.49 1.65
C ASP A 149 -5.33 24.54 1.40
N LEU A 150 -4.27 25.07 0.77
CA LEU A 150 -3.04 24.31 0.52
C LEU A 150 -2.33 23.92 1.82
N HIS A 151 -2.23 24.82 2.78
CA HIS A 151 -1.65 24.50 4.09
C HIS A 151 -2.51 23.50 4.88
N ALA A 152 -3.84 23.59 4.80
CA ALA A 152 -4.73 22.60 5.40
C ALA A 152 -4.49 21.21 4.78
N PHE A 153 -4.30 21.16 3.46
CA PHE A 153 -3.96 19.93 2.76
C PHE A 153 -2.59 19.37 3.18
N GLU A 154 -1.56 20.21 3.23
CA GLU A 154 -0.21 19.81 3.70
C GLU A 154 -0.23 19.26 5.13
N LYS A 155 -1.01 19.89 6.02
CA LYS A 155 -1.17 19.42 7.41
C LYS A 155 -1.87 18.06 7.48
N ASN A 156 -2.87 17.83 6.64
CA ASN A 156 -3.53 16.53 6.55
C ASN A 156 -2.54 15.47 6.04
N PHE A 157 -1.69 15.81 5.07
CA PHE A 157 -0.67 14.91 4.55
C PHE A 157 0.37 14.54 5.62
N SER A 158 0.87 15.51 6.38
CA SER A 158 1.82 15.23 7.48
C SER A 158 1.18 14.39 8.59
N THR A 159 -0.11 14.59 8.86
CA THR A 159 -0.86 13.76 9.81
C THR A 159 -1.02 12.33 9.30
N ILE A 160 -1.19 12.13 7.99
CA ILE A 160 -1.23 10.79 7.39
C ILE A 160 0.15 10.14 7.44
N ASP A 161 1.21 10.87 7.09
CA ASP A 161 2.59 10.38 7.06
C ASP A 161 3.07 9.90 8.43
N THR A 162 2.78 10.69 9.48
CA THR A 162 3.04 10.29 10.88
C THR A 162 2.31 9.00 11.25
N ARG A 163 1.02 8.89 10.93
CA ARG A 163 0.24 7.66 11.19
C ARG A 163 0.75 6.45 10.39
N ILE A 164 1.22 6.64 9.16
CA ILE A 164 1.84 5.58 8.36
C ILE A 164 3.13 5.10 9.01
N THR A 165 3.95 6.04 9.51
CA THR A 165 5.19 5.73 10.22
C THR A 165 4.93 4.95 11.52
N ASP A 166 3.90 5.35 12.28
CA ASP A 166 3.48 4.63 13.49
C ASP A 166 2.94 3.22 13.18
N LEU A 167 2.16 3.08 12.11
CA LEU A 167 1.67 1.77 11.67
C LEU A 167 2.83 0.86 11.23
N ALA A 168 3.81 1.40 10.51
CA ALA A 168 4.98 0.67 10.06
C ALA A 168 5.83 0.18 11.24
N SER A 169 6.02 1.01 12.27
CA SER A 169 6.73 0.60 13.48
C SER A 169 5.97 -0.49 14.25
N GLY A 170 4.65 -0.32 14.43
CA GLY A 170 3.80 -1.35 15.04
C GLY A 170 3.79 -2.68 14.28
N GLN A 171 3.87 -2.64 12.94
CA GLN A 171 3.99 -3.83 12.10
C GLN A 171 5.31 -4.56 12.34
N GLN A 172 6.42 -3.84 12.49
CA GLN A 172 7.71 -4.46 12.80
C GLN A 172 7.70 -5.15 14.17
N ASP A 173 7.09 -4.54 15.18
CA ASP A 173 6.95 -5.15 16.51
C ASP A 173 6.11 -6.42 16.46
N MET A 174 5.02 -6.41 15.71
CA MET A 174 4.20 -7.60 15.49
C MET A 174 5.01 -8.72 14.83
N GLN A 175 5.83 -8.41 13.81
CA GLN A 175 6.70 -9.39 13.18
C GLN A 175 7.71 -10.00 14.17
N ARG A 176 8.29 -9.20 15.08
CA ARG A 176 9.20 -9.69 16.13
C ARG A 176 8.49 -10.64 17.10
N THR A 177 7.29 -10.27 17.56
CA THR A 177 6.50 -11.11 18.46
C THR A 177 6.08 -12.41 17.79
N ILE A 178 5.60 -12.36 16.54
CA ILE A 178 5.27 -13.56 15.75
C ILE A 178 6.49 -14.47 15.58
N GLY A 179 7.67 -13.90 15.27
CA GLY A 179 8.91 -14.67 15.18
C GLY A 179 9.28 -15.37 16.49
N THR A 180 9.03 -14.72 17.63
CA THR A 180 9.24 -15.31 18.96
C THR A 180 8.24 -16.41 19.26
N VAL A 181 6.96 -16.19 18.99
CA VAL A 181 5.89 -17.19 19.15
C VAL A 181 6.18 -18.42 18.29
N HIS A 182 6.57 -18.23 17.02
CA HIS A 182 6.92 -19.33 16.12
C HIS A 182 8.04 -20.19 16.72
N LYS A 183 9.11 -19.57 17.25
CA LYS A 183 10.19 -20.31 17.94
C LYS A 183 9.68 -21.11 19.14
N HIS A 184 8.81 -20.53 19.96
CA HIS A 184 8.23 -21.24 21.10
C HIS A 184 7.35 -22.42 20.66
N VAL A 185 6.51 -22.22 19.64
CA VAL A 185 5.66 -23.28 19.08
C VAL A 185 6.51 -24.43 18.52
N SER A 186 7.54 -24.14 17.72
CA SER A 186 8.44 -25.18 17.21
C SER A 186 9.13 -25.97 18.32
N ARG A 187 9.50 -25.31 19.42
CA ARG A 187 10.12 -25.98 20.58
C ARG A 187 9.12 -26.85 21.35
N ILE A 188 7.85 -26.45 21.40
CA ILE A 188 6.78 -27.26 21.99
C ILE A 188 6.53 -28.48 21.10
N GLU A 189 6.41 -28.29 19.79
CA GLU A 189 6.20 -29.38 18.82
C GLU A 189 7.31 -30.43 18.90
N SER A 190 8.59 -30.01 18.99
CA SER A 190 9.70 -30.94 19.17
C SER A 190 9.61 -31.67 20.52
N SER A 191 9.29 -30.95 21.60
CA SER A 191 9.17 -31.55 22.93
C SER A 191 8.04 -32.58 23.02
N ILE A 192 6.90 -32.32 22.37
CA ILE A 192 5.79 -33.28 22.29
C ILE A 192 6.23 -34.51 21.51
N THR A 193 6.86 -34.31 20.35
CA THR A 193 7.36 -35.42 19.52
C THR A 193 8.35 -36.30 20.29
N ASP A 194 9.26 -35.70 21.06
CA ASP A 194 10.24 -36.44 21.86
C ASP A 194 9.58 -37.16 23.05
N GLN A 195 8.57 -36.54 23.68
CA GLN A 195 7.78 -37.18 24.73
C GLN A 195 7.00 -38.38 24.20
N GLU A 196 6.30 -38.24 23.08
CA GLU A 196 5.55 -39.33 22.42
C GLU A 196 6.49 -40.49 22.03
N ARG A 197 7.68 -40.18 21.50
CA ARG A 197 8.71 -41.19 21.21
C ARG A 197 9.15 -41.93 22.47
N THR A 198 9.33 -41.21 23.56
CA THR A 198 9.75 -41.78 24.85
C THR A 198 8.66 -42.66 25.45
N GLU A 199 7.40 -42.23 25.39
CA GLU A 199 6.24 -43.00 25.84
C GLU A 199 6.04 -44.27 25.01
N LEU A 200 6.14 -44.17 23.68
CA LEU A 200 6.09 -45.32 22.78
C LEU A 200 7.22 -46.31 23.05
N ALA A 201 8.45 -45.83 23.26
CA ALA A 201 9.58 -46.69 23.61
C ALA A 201 9.33 -47.40 24.95
N THR A 202 8.84 -46.68 25.97
CA THR A 202 8.54 -47.25 27.29
C THR A 202 7.39 -48.25 27.23
N TRP A 203 6.39 -48.03 26.38
CA TRP A 203 5.27 -48.95 26.20
C TRP A 203 5.69 -50.22 25.45
N LEU A 204 6.43 -50.08 24.34
CA LEU A 204 6.95 -51.21 23.56
C LEU A 204 7.94 -52.07 24.35
N PHE A 205 8.74 -51.42 25.19
CA PHE A 205 9.78 -52.06 25.97
C PHE A 205 9.49 -51.92 27.47
N HIS A 206 8.98 -52.99 28.10
CA HIS A 206 8.82 -53.07 29.56
C HIS A 206 10.16 -53.04 30.33
N VAL A 207 11.28 -53.07 29.61
CA VAL A 207 12.64 -53.13 30.12
C VAL A 207 13.39 -51.86 29.68
N ASP A 208 13.97 -51.15 30.64
CA ASP A 208 14.85 -50.01 30.37
C ASP A 208 16.20 -50.52 29.83
N PHE A 209 16.28 -50.68 28.51
CA PHE A 209 17.49 -51.11 27.82
C PHE A 209 18.66 -50.16 28.06
N GLY A 210 18.42 -48.87 28.32
CA GLY A 210 19.47 -47.91 28.64
C GLY A 210 20.16 -48.27 29.96
N LYS A 211 19.38 -48.54 31.01
CA LYS A 211 19.91 -49.03 32.28
C LYS A 211 20.57 -50.39 32.15
N GLN A 212 19.94 -51.35 31.47
CA GLN A 212 20.57 -52.65 31.26
C GLN A 212 21.88 -52.54 30.51
N TRP A 213 21.95 -51.67 29.49
CA TRP A 213 23.17 -51.44 28.74
C TRP A 213 24.28 -50.81 29.58
N VAL A 214 23.94 -49.85 30.44
CA VAL A 214 24.89 -49.27 31.40
C VAL A 214 25.34 -50.35 32.41
N ASP A 215 24.42 -51.11 32.97
CA ASP A 215 24.75 -52.22 33.88
C ASP A 215 25.63 -53.28 33.18
N TYR A 216 25.38 -53.56 31.91
CA TYR A 216 26.22 -54.45 31.10
C TYR A 216 27.60 -53.83 30.84
N LEU A 217 27.69 -52.54 30.51
CA LEU A 217 28.98 -51.87 30.33
C LEU A 217 29.78 -51.82 31.63
N ASP A 218 29.14 -51.54 32.76
CA ASP A 218 29.79 -51.47 34.08
C ASP A 218 30.26 -52.85 34.56
N ASN A 219 29.53 -53.92 34.20
CA ASN A 219 29.92 -55.30 34.49
C ASN A 219 30.79 -55.94 33.38
N TYR A 220 31.11 -55.21 32.30
CA TYR A 220 31.93 -55.73 31.22
C TYR A 220 33.39 -55.80 31.65
N SER A 221 33.97 -57.00 31.59
CA SER A 221 35.40 -57.24 31.79
C SER A 221 36.08 -57.52 30.45
N GLU A 222 37.28 -56.98 30.24
CA GLU A 222 38.03 -57.17 29.01
C GLU A 222 38.25 -58.67 28.71
N GLY A 223 37.75 -59.13 27.55
CA GLY A 223 37.79 -60.55 27.16
C GLY A 223 36.48 -61.33 27.36
N THR A 224 35.46 -60.70 27.95
CA THR A 224 34.07 -61.23 27.94
C THR A 224 33.62 -61.43 26.49
N ALA A 225 32.91 -62.53 26.22
CA ALA A 225 32.41 -62.90 24.88
C ALA A 225 33.45 -63.29 23.81
N ARG A 226 34.76 -63.12 24.07
CA ARG A 226 35.82 -63.47 23.10
C ARG A 226 35.72 -64.91 22.59
N TRP A 227 35.33 -65.83 23.47
CA TRP A 227 35.17 -67.26 23.19
C TRP A 227 34.13 -67.57 22.09
N VAL A 228 33.18 -66.66 21.82
CA VAL A 228 32.18 -66.85 20.75
C VAL A 228 32.31 -65.82 19.64
N LEU A 229 32.70 -64.58 19.94
CA LEU A 229 32.79 -63.49 18.95
C LEU A 229 33.85 -63.72 17.88
N GLU A 230 34.92 -64.45 18.20
CA GLU A 230 36.02 -64.71 17.26
C GLU A 230 35.80 -65.97 16.42
N THR A 231 34.72 -66.71 16.66
CA THR A 231 34.42 -67.98 15.97
C THR A 231 33.94 -67.78 14.54
N SER A 232 34.20 -68.76 13.68
CA SER A 232 33.67 -68.81 12.30
C SER A 232 32.15 -68.85 12.27
N GLU A 233 31.54 -69.49 13.26
CA GLU A 233 30.13 -69.71 13.44
C GLU A 233 29.39 -68.40 13.72
N MET A 234 29.96 -67.55 14.58
CA MET A 234 29.43 -66.21 14.84
C MET A 234 29.50 -65.33 13.58
N LYS A 235 30.63 -65.36 12.86
CA LYS A 235 30.76 -64.63 11.59
C LYS A 235 29.76 -65.11 10.53
N ALA A 236 29.52 -66.42 10.44
CA ALA A 236 28.53 -66.99 9.54
C ALA A 236 27.09 -66.57 9.92
N TRP A 237 26.79 -66.49 11.21
CA TRP A 237 25.47 -66.04 11.71
C TRP A 237 25.23 -64.55 11.46
N VAL A 238 26.18 -63.68 11.79
CA VAL A 238 26.08 -62.22 11.54
C VAL A 238 25.90 -61.91 10.05
N ASN A 239 26.61 -62.65 9.18
CA ASN A 239 26.50 -62.48 7.73
C ASN A 239 25.21 -63.10 7.14
N GLY A 240 24.33 -63.69 7.96
CA GLY A 240 23.08 -64.32 7.53
C GLY A 240 23.24 -65.69 6.86
N ASN A 241 24.46 -66.23 6.79
CA ASN A 241 24.76 -67.55 6.22
C ASN A 241 24.35 -68.70 7.16
N LEU A 242 24.27 -68.43 8.47
CA LEU A 242 23.76 -69.34 9.48
C LEU A 242 22.48 -68.74 10.09
N ARG A 243 21.38 -69.50 10.10
CA ARG A 243 20.08 -69.00 10.62
C ARG A 243 19.97 -69.02 12.14
N LEU A 244 20.70 -69.90 12.81
CA LEU A 244 20.66 -70.09 14.26
C LEU A 244 22.07 -70.33 14.78
N LEU A 245 22.51 -69.52 15.73
CA LEU A 245 23.76 -69.73 16.46
C LEU A 245 23.45 -70.31 17.84
N TRP A 246 24.08 -71.44 18.16
CA TRP A 246 23.90 -72.09 19.45
C TRP A 246 25.12 -71.85 20.35
N CYS A 247 24.97 -70.99 21.35
CA CYS A 247 26.07 -70.56 22.23
C CYS A 247 26.23 -71.50 23.44
N GLN A 248 27.08 -72.53 23.34
CA GLN A 248 27.43 -73.38 24.49
C GLN A 248 28.73 -72.93 25.16
N GLY A 249 28.69 -72.77 26.47
CA GLY A 249 29.88 -72.48 27.26
C GLY A 249 29.64 -72.72 28.76
N PRO A 250 30.71 -72.80 29.57
CA PRO A 250 30.62 -72.98 31.03
C PRO A 250 29.79 -71.87 31.72
N PRO A 251 29.20 -72.12 32.91
CA PRO A 251 28.57 -71.05 33.69
C PRO A 251 29.54 -69.88 33.93
N GLY A 252 29.06 -68.63 33.84
CA GLY A 252 29.89 -67.45 34.11
C GLY A 252 30.70 -66.87 32.94
N VAL A 253 30.76 -67.52 31.76
CA VAL A 253 31.52 -66.99 30.57
C VAL A 253 30.84 -65.83 29.84
N GLY A 254 29.83 -65.22 30.44
CA GLY A 254 29.09 -64.10 29.85
C GLY A 254 28.06 -64.49 28.78
N LYS A 255 27.55 -65.73 28.77
CA LYS A 255 26.49 -66.15 27.80
C LYS A 255 25.28 -65.21 27.79
N THR A 256 24.81 -64.80 28.97
CA THR A 256 23.67 -63.88 29.15
C THR A 256 23.99 -62.43 28.74
N MET A 257 25.28 -62.07 28.66
CA MET A 257 25.72 -60.74 28.24
C MET A 257 25.72 -60.56 26.71
N ILE A 258 25.81 -61.68 25.98
CA ILE A 258 25.96 -61.72 24.52
C ILE A 258 24.62 -61.97 23.82
N ALA A 259 23.68 -62.57 24.54
CA ALA A 259 22.33 -62.87 24.08
C ALA A 259 21.42 -61.66 24.29
#